data_AF-J4K756-F1
#
_entry.id   AF-J4K756-F1
#
_cell.length_a   1.000
_cell.length_b   1.000
_cell.length_c   1.000
_cell.angle_alpha   90.00
_cell.angle_beta   90.00
_cell.angle_gamma   90.00
#
_symmetry.space_group_name_H-M   'P 1'
#
loop_
_entity.id
_entity.type
_entity.pdbx_description
1 polymer ?
#
loop_
_entity_poly.entity_id
_entity_poly.type
_entity_poly.pdbx_seq_one_letter_code
_entity_poly.pdbx_strand_id
1 'polypeptide(L)'
;MELPDEPTIYDLLILSLTNKDCIATFNWDPLLIQAYVRCSKITLNLPQILCLHGNVAVGFCEEHTEFGTVDYYCPTCYKKLNPTKLLYPVKNKDYSSDGYINWCWKALDYFVDHSYMLTIFGYSAPKNDVDAVNLMKKAWGNIEDRPLEEVSVIDIIDEETMLNTWKDFIHSHHYRYSNSFFDSYLAKFPRRTCETVFATFSLNVPSDGSRGFKENFNWDMIKEFLSDMLVEEQENKGKSNLKSRYLVWGEDVNK
;
A
#
# COMPACT_ATOMS: atom_id res chain seq x y z
N MET A 1 -19.10 -1.28 12.52
CA MET A 1 -17.71 -1.04 12.95
C MET A 1 -17.28 0.26 12.30
N GLU A 2 -16.80 1.21 13.08
CA GLU A 2 -16.50 2.57 12.63
C GLU A 2 -15.13 2.97 13.17
N LEU A 3 -14.40 3.75 12.37
CA LEU A 3 -13.14 4.36 12.81
C LEU A 3 -13.42 5.49 13.82
N PRO A 4 -12.50 5.74 14.76
CA PRO A 4 -12.56 6.93 15.60
C PRO A 4 -12.44 8.20 14.74
N ASP A 5 -12.84 9.34 15.30
CA ASP A 5 -12.71 10.64 14.62
C ASP A 5 -11.25 10.98 14.31
N GLU A 6 -10.33 10.51 15.15
CA GLU A 6 -8.90 10.80 15.01
C GLU A 6 -8.21 9.95 13.94
N PRO A 7 -7.08 10.44 13.37
CA PRO A 7 -6.31 9.67 12.42
C PRO A 7 -5.85 8.34 13.01
N THR A 8 -5.96 7.30 12.19
CA THR A 8 -5.50 5.94 12.49
C THR A 8 -4.35 5.56 11.58
N ILE A 9 -3.70 4.43 11.87
CA ILE A 9 -2.66 3.88 11.01
C ILE A 9 -3.17 3.59 9.58
N TYR A 10 -4.46 3.26 9.39
CA TYR A 10 -5.01 3.11 8.04
C TYR A 10 -4.99 4.42 7.24
N ASP A 11 -5.28 5.55 7.88
CA ASP A 11 -5.24 6.86 7.21
C ASP A 11 -3.80 7.22 6.85
N LEU A 12 -2.86 7.01 7.77
CA LEU A 12 -1.44 7.25 7.51
C LEU A 12 -0.89 6.31 6.42
N LEU A 13 -1.28 5.03 6.43
CA LEU A 13 -0.93 4.06 5.39
C LEU A 13 -1.41 4.55 4.02
N ILE A 14 -2.67 4.94 3.90
CA ILE A 14 -3.24 5.42 2.63
C ILE A 14 -2.55 6.72 2.18
N LEU A 15 -2.35 7.67 3.09
CA LEU A 15 -1.72 8.95 2.79
C LEU A 15 -0.23 8.85 2.52
N SER A 16 0.43 7.77 2.97
CA SER A 16 1.83 7.46 2.64
C SER A 16 2.03 7.01 1.20
N LEU A 17 0.95 6.72 0.46
CA LEU A 17 0.98 6.17 -0.88
C LEU A 17 0.31 7.11 -1.90
N THR A 18 0.54 6.86 -3.18
CA THR A 18 0.08 7.66 -4.32
C THR A 18 -0.67 6.78 -5.32
N ASN A 19 -1.20 7.37 -6.40
CA ASN A 19 -1.96 6.64 -7.44
C ASN A 19 -1.14 5.64 -8.26
N LYS A 20 0.19 5.64 -8.15
CA LYS A 20 1.06 4.61 -8.74
C LYS A 20 1.10 3.33 -7.92
N ASP A 21 0.64 3.40 -6.66
CA ASP A 21 0.76 2.33 -5.67
C ASP A 21 -0.58 1.58 -5.50
N CYS A 22 -0.51 0.40 -4.89
CA CYS A 22 -1.67 -0.42 -4.57
C CYS A 22 -1.58 -0.94 -3.14
N ILE A 23 -2.72 -1.00 -2.44
CA ILE A 23 -2.89 -1.75 -1.19
C ILE A 23 -3.78 -2.95 -1.51
N ALA A 24 -3.20 -4.15 -1.44
CA ALA A 24 -3.95 -5.39 -1.52
C ALA A 24 -4.22 -5.92 -0.10
N THR A 25 -5.48 -6.18 0.22
CA THR A 25 -5.89 -6.58 1.56
C THR A 25 -6.74 -7.85 1.54
N PHE A 26 -6.52 -8.69 2.55
CA PHE A 26 -7.37 -9.84 2.86
C PHE A 26 -8.50 -9.49 3.84
N ASN A 27 -8.52 -8.26 4.37
CA ASN A 27 -9.52 -7.79 5.31
C ASN A 27 -10.84 -7.53 4.58
N TRP A 28 -11.89 -8.21 5.05
CA TRP A 28 -13.25 -8.07 4.52
C TRP A 28 -14.04 -6.95 5.23
N ASP A 29 -13.53 -6.43 6.35
CA ASP A 29 -14.16 -5.40 7.15
C ASP A 29 -14.05 -4.00 6.53
N PRO A 30 -14.90 -3.01 6.93
CA PRO A 30 -15.01 -1.75 6.21
C PRO A 30 -13.93 -0.71 6.57
N LEU A 31 -13.02 -0.99 7.52
CA LEU A 31 -12.17 0.06 8.11
C LEU A 31 -11.21 0.68 7.09
N LEU A 32 -10.52 -0.12 6.27
CA LEU A 32 -9.63 0.43 5.26
C LEU A 32 -10.39 1.32 4.25
N ILE A 33 -11.62 0.93 3.90
CA ILE A 33 -12.48 1.69 2.99
C ILE A 33 -12.95 3.01 3.61
N GLN A 34 -13.32 2.99 4.90
CA GLN A 34 -13.66 4.21 5.64
C GLN A 34 -12.46 5.18 5.72
N ALA A 35 -11.26 4.67 6.00
CA ALA A 35 -10.03 5.46 5.97
C ALA A 35 -9.78 6.06 4.58
N TYR A 36 -9.98 5.28 3.51
CA TYR A 36 -9.84 5.76 2.14
C TYR A 36 -10.80 6.93 1.82
N VAL A 37 -12.07 6.83 2.25
CA VAL A 37 -13.06 7.91 2.09
C VAL A 37 -12.69 9.16 2.89
N ARG A 38 -12.05 9.03 4.05
CA ARG A 38 -11.53 10.19 4.80
C ARG A 38 -10.34 10.82 4.07
N CYS A 39 -9.41 10.00 3.58
CA CYS A 39 -8.22 10.46 2.86
C CYS A 39 -8.55 11.10 1.50
N SER A 40 -9.60 10.67 0.81
CA SER A 40 -10.03 11.25 -0.47
C SER A 40 -10.54 12.69 -0.34
N LYS A 41 -10.87 13.14 0.88
CA LYS A 41 -11.17 14.54 1.19
C LYS A 41 -9.91 15.42 1.30
N ILE A 42 -8.73 14.81 1.37
CA ILE A 42 -7.43 15.50 1.45
C ILE A 42 -6.77 15.55 0.07
N THR A 43 -6.73 14.43 -0.65
CA THR A 43 -6.12 14.33 -1.98
C THR A 43 -6.80 13.27 -2.84
N LEU A 44 -6.76 13.45 -4.16
CA LEU A 44 -7.19 12.44 -5.13
C LEU A 44 -6.02 11.55 -5.62
N ASN A 45 -4.78 11.90 -5.28
CA ASN A 45 -3.60 11.10 -5.61
C ASN A 45 -3.40 9.99 -4.56
N LEU A 46 -4.23 8.94 -4.62
CA LEU A 46 -4.33 7.86 -3.63
C LEU A 46 -4.12 6.48 -4.28
N PRO A 47 -3.65 5.48 -3.52
CA PRO A 47 -3.39 4.14 -4.04
C PRO A 47 -4.68 3.42 -4.47
N GLN A 48 -4.55 2.45 -5.36
CA GLN A 48 -5.65 1.51 -5.62
C GLN A 48 -5.84 0.57 -4.42
N ILE A 49 -7.09 0.23 -4.09
CA ILE A 49 -7.42 -0.74 -3.02
C ILE A 49 -7.96 -2.02 -3.65
N LEU A 50 -7.25 -3.14 -3.45
CA LEU A 50 -7.63 -4.47 -3.95
C LEU A 50 -8.09 -5.34 -2.79
N CYS A 51 -9.39 -5.61 -2.70
CA CYS A 51 -9.94 -6.47 -1.64
C CYS A 51 -9.98 -7.93 -2.12
N LEU A 52 -8.92 -8.68 -1.80
CA LEU A 52 -8.64 -10.01 -2.35
C LEU A 52 -9.67 -11.09 -1.94
N HIS A 53 -10.45 -10.83 -0.89
CA HIS A 53 -11.55 -11.68 -0.44
C HIS A 53 -12.92 -10.99 -0.59
N GLY A 54 -13.01 -9.88 -1.32
CA GLY A 54 -14.16 -8.99 -1.26
C GLY A 54 -14.17 -8.13 0.01
N ASN A 55 -15.15 -7.22 0.12
CA ASN A 55 -15.27 -6.33 1.25
C ASN A 55 -16.72 -5.86 1.47
N VAL A 56 -17.15 -5.79 2.73
CA VAL A 56 -18.53 -5.43 3.09
C VAL A 56 -18.91 -3.99 2.71
N ALA A 57 -17.94 -3.11 2.53
CA ALA A 57 -18.14 -1.70 2.17
C ALA A 57 -17.87 -1.40 0.68
N VAL A 58 -17.46 -2.38 -0.12
CA VAL A 58 -17.18 -2.20 -1.55
C VAL A 58 -18.35 -2.68 -2.41
N GLY A 59 -18.74 -1.85 -3.36
CA GLY A 59 -19.60 -2.20 -4.48
C GLY A 59 -18.80 -2.30 -5.79
N PHE A 60 -19.30 -3.10 -6.72
CA PHE A 60 -18.69 -3.36 -8.03
C PHE A 60 -19.72 -3.31 -9.16
N CYS A 61 -19.31 -2.75 -10.30
CA CYS A 61 -20.01 -2.79 -11.56
C CYS A 61 -19.26 -3.70 -12.53
N GLU A 62 -19.76 -4.91 -12.73
CA GLU A 62 -19.14 -5.90 -13.61
C GLU A 62 -19.10 -5.47 -15.09
N GLU A 63 -20.09 -4.69 -15.53
CA GLU A 63 -20.20 -4.21 -16.91
C GLU A 63 -19.06 -3.25 -17.32
N HIS A 64 -18.62 -2.40 -16.38
CA HIS A 64 -17.61 -1.34 -16.63
C HIS A 64 -16.32 -1.54 -15.84
N THR A 65 -16.26 -2.57 -14.98
CA THR A 65 -15.15 -2.84 -14.07
C THR A 65 -14.86 -1.64 -13.15
N GLU A 66 -15.93 -1.00 -12.67
CA GLU A 66 -15.87 0.15 -11.76
C GLU A 66 -16.18 -0.27 -10.33
N PHE A 67 -15.50 0.31 -9.35
CA PHE A 67 -15.70 0.00 -7.94
C PHE A 67 -15.63 1.25 -7.06
N GLY A 68 -16.27 1.15 -5.90
CA GLY A 68 -16.38 2.25 -4.94
C GLY A 68 -17.13 1.79 -3.70
N THR A 69 -17.55 2.72 -2.86
CA THR A 69 -18.40 2.39 -1.71
C THR A 69 -19.76 1.83 -2.17
N VAL A 70 -20.37 0.93 -1.40
CA VAL A 70 -21.64 0.26 -1.76
C VAL A 70 -22.80 1.22 -2.10
N ASP A 71 -22.76 2.44 -1.57
CA ASP A 71 -23.78 3.47 -1.83
C ASP A 71 -23.49 4.37 -3.02
N TYR A 72 -22.42 4.09 -3.76
CA TYR A 72 -22.03 4.83 -4.95
C TYR A 72 -22.66 4.27 -6.23
N TYR A 73 -22.56 5.07 -7.29
CA TYR A 73 -23.03 4.73 -8.62
C TYR A 73 -21.84 4.56 -9.56
N CYS A 74 -21.95 3.63 -10.50
CA CYS A 74 -20.97 3.49 -11.57
C CYS A 74 -20.92 4.81 -12.36
N PRO A 75 -19.72 5.40 -12.58
CA PRO A 75 -19.60 6.67 -13.32
C PRO A 75 -19.99 6.54 -14.80
N THR A 76 -20.04 5.31 -15.33
CA THR A 76 -20.29 5.06 -16.76
C THR A 76 -21.75 4.70 -17.05
N CYS A 77 -22.34 3.73 -16.33
CA CYS A 77 -23.73 3.35 -16.53
C CYS A 77 -24.72 3.94 -15.53
N TYR A 78 -24.24 4.66 -14.53
CA TYR A 78 -25.07 5.32 -13.50
C TYR A 78 -25.99 4.37 -12.73
N LYS A 79 -25.74 3.06 -12.78
CA LYS A 79 -26.40 2.05 -11.94
C LYS A 79 -25.72 2.00 -10.58
N LYS A 80 -26.48 1.72 -9.52
CA LYS A 80 -25.93 1.49 -8.18
C LYS A 80 -24.93 0.34 -8.23
N LEU A 81 -23.79 0.49 -7.56
CA LEU A 81 -22.80 -0.58 -7.47
C LEU A 81 -23.36 -1.77 -6.68
N ASN A 82 -23.14 -2.99 -7.17
CA ASN A 82 -23.61 -4.19 -6.48
C ASN A 82 -22.63 -4.56 -5.37
N PRO A 83 -23.09 -4.92 -4.16
CA PRO A 83 -22.20 -5.38 -3.10
C PRO A 83 -21.30 -6.52 -3.58
N THR A 84 -20.00 -6.46 -3.23
CA THR A 84 -19.07 -7.54 -3.56
C THR A 84 -19.40 -8.80 -2.75
N LYS A 85 -19.08 -9.98 -3.31
CA LYS A 85 -19.16 -11.23 -2.56
C LYS A 85 -17.97 -11.36 -1.62
N LEU A 86 -18.16 -12.05 -0.50
CA LEU A 86 -17.08 -12.38 0.42
C LEU A 86 -16.60 -13.81 0.19
N LEU A 87 -15.29 -14.00 0.04
CA LEU A 87 -14.66 -15.31 0.13
C LEU A 87 -14.37 -15.62 1.60
N TYR A 88 -15.18 -16.51 2.16
CA TYR A 88 -14.93 -17.03 3.50
C TYR A 88 -13.69 -17.94 3.53
N PRO A 89 -13.00 -18.03 4.68
CA PRO A 89 -11.84 -18.89 4.84
C PRO A 89 -12.24 -20.38 4.85
N VAL A 90 -12.42 -20.95 3.67
CA VAL A 90 -12.54 -22.39 3.41
C VAL A 90 -11.23 -22.93 2.83
N LYS A 91 -10.95 -24.23 2.99
CA LYS A 91 -9.67 -24.84 2.57
C LYS A 91 -9.35 -24.68 1.08
N ASN A 92 -10.35 -24.66 0.21
CA ASN A 92 -10.20 -24.50 -1.23
C ASN A 92 -10.93 -23.22 -1.66
N LYS A 93 -10.19 -22.12 -1.80
CA LYS A 93 -10.75 -20.84 -2.23
C LYS A 93 -10.70 -20.73 -3.74
N ASP A 94 -11.85 -20.48 -4.37
CA ASP A 94 -11.90 -20.19 -5.81
C ASP A 94 -11.91 -18.69 -6.05
N TYR A 95 -10.71 -18.13 -6.24
CA TYR A 95 -10.50 -16.72 -6.56
C TYR A 95 -10.94 -16.32 -7.98
N SER A 96 -11.30 -17.29 -8.83
CA SER A 96 -11.67 -17.06 -10.23
C SER A 96 -13.19 -16.99 -10.45
N SER A 97 -13.97 -17.51 -9.50
CA SER A 97 -15.44 -17.65 -9.60
C SER A 97 -16.23 -16.34 -9.53
N ASP A 98 -15.64 -15.26 -9.01
CA ASP A 98 -16.30 -13.97 -8.85
C ASP A 98 -15.56 -12.88 -9.64
N GLY A 99 -16.31 -12.08 -10.42
CA GLY A 99 -15.75 -11.09 -11.33
C GLY A 99 -14.90 -10.03 -10.62
N TYR A 100 -15.35 -9.52 -9.46
CA TYR A 100 -14.60 -8.52 -8.69
C TYR A 100 -13.31 -9.11 -8.12
N ILE A 101 -13.41 -10.29 -7.52
CA ILE A 101 -12.27 -10.94 -6.87
C ILE A 101 -11.22 -11.34 -7.90
N ASN A 102 -11.65 -11.94 -9.00
CA ASN A 102 -10.77 -12.30 -10.11
C ASN A 102 -10.05 -11.06 -10.66
N TRP A 103 -10.77 -9.94 -10.80
CA TRP A 103 -10.15 -8.67 -11.21
C TRP A 103 -9.10 -8.19 -10.21
N CYS A 104 -9.39 -8.23 -8.90
CA CYS A 104 -8.42 -7.84 -7.86
C CYS A 104 -7.15 -8.69 -7.90
N TRP A 105 -7.27 -10.00 -8.13
CA TRP A 105 -6.10 -10.88 -8.23
C TRP A 105 -5.28 -10.63 -9.49
N LYS A 106 -5.92 -10.33 -10.63
CA LYS A 106 -5.22 -9.93 -11.86
C LYS A 106 -4.51 -8.58 -11.69
N ALA A 107 -5.15 -7.62 -11.02
CA ALA A 107 -4.52 -6.35 -10.71
C ALA A 107 -3.32 -6.53 -9.78
N LEU A 108 -3.46 -7.37 -8.74
CA LEU A 108 -2.35 -7.69 -7.84
C LEU A 108 -1.17 -8.32 -8.59
N ASP A 109 -1.42 -9.27 -9.48
CA ASP A 109 -0.40 -9.89 -10.34
C ASP A 109 0.41 -8.84 -11.10
N TYR A 110 -0.29 -7.89 -11.76
CA TYR A 110 0.34 -6.78 -12.45
C TYR A 110 1.19 -5.90 -11.53
N PHE A 111 0.64 -5.48 -10.39
CA PHE A 111 1.35 -4.59 -9.46
C PHE A 111 2.58 -5.26 -8.84
N VAL A 112 2.48 -6.52 -8.43
CA VAL A 112 3.59 -7.28 -7.86
C VAL A 112 4.69 -7.45 -8.90
N ASP A 113 4.33 -7.82 -10.13
CA ASP A 113 5.29 -8.00 -11.22
C ASP A 113 6.09 -6.72 -11.53
N HIS A 114 5.42 -5.56 -11.52
CA HIS A 114 6.02 -4.25 -11.88
C HIS A 114 6.53 -3.45 -10.68
N SER A 115 6.50 -4.00 -9.47
CA SER A 115 6.85 -3.26 -8.26
C SER A 115 8.35 -3.20 -8.01
N TYR A 116 8.83 -2.01 -7.64
CA TYR A 116 10.18 -1.81 -7.12
C TYR A 116 10.28 -2.11 -5.61
N MET A 117 9.18 -1.90 -4.88
CA MET A 117 9.08 -2.15 -3.45
C MET A 117 7.83 -2.96 -3.13
N LEU A 118 7.99 -3.99 -2.29
CA LEU A 118 6.88 -4.77 -1.75
C LEU A 118 6.82 -4.57 -0.24
N THR A 119 5.67 -4.14 0.30
CA THR A 119 5.47 -4.04 1.75
C THR A 119 4.45 -5.06 2.24
N ILE A 120 4.85 -5.91 3.18
CA ILE A 120 3.98 -6.85 3.89
C ILE A 120 3.67 -6.24 5.26
N PHE A 121 2.39 -6.01 5.54
CA PHE A 121 1.97 -5.36 6.79
C PHE A 121 0.96 -6.24 7.55
N GLY A 122 1.40 -6.79 8.69
CA GLY A 122 0.54 -7.47 9.66
C GLY A 122 -0.14 -8.73 9.10
N TYR A 123 0.45 -9.34 8.08
CA TYR A 123 -0.07 -10.55 7.46
C TYR A 123 0.89 -11.70 7.72
N SER A 124 0.41 -12.73 8.39
CA SER A 124 1.24 -13.85 8.86
C SER A 124 1.35 -15.00 7.86
N ALA A 125 0.80 -14.86 6.64
CA ALA A 125 0.71 -15.93 5.64
C ALA A 125 0.27 -17.28 6.23
N PRO A 126 -0.94 -17.37 6.83
CA PRO A 126 -1.37 -18.58 7.54
C PRO A 126 -1.38 -19.80 6.60
N LYS A 127 -1.17 -20.99 7.17
CA LYS A 127 -1.12 -22.27 6.41
C LYS A 127 -2.36 -22.57 5.55
N ASN A 128 -3.48 -21.88 5.78
CA ASN A 128 -4.69 -22.04 4.99
C ASN A 128 -4.74 -21.14 3.75
N ASP A 129 -3.79 -20.20 3.62
CA ASP A 129 -3.69 -19.22 2.52
C ASP A 129 -2.51 -19.53 1.59
N VAL A 130 -2.15 -20.82 1.48
CA VAL A 130 -1.07 -21.30 0.60
C VAL A 130 -1.30 -20.87 -0.85
N ASP A 131 -2.54 -20.90 -1.32
CA ASP A 131 -2.87 -20.50 -2.69
C ASP A 131 -2.61 -19.00 -2.92
N ALA A 132 -2.95 -18.15 -1.95
CA ALA A 132 -2.70 -16.72 -2.02
C ALA A 132 -1.20 -16.41 -2.04
N VAL A 133 -0.42 -17.09 -1.19
CA VAL A 133 1.04 -16.96 -1.16
C VAL A 133 1.65 -17.45 -2.46
N ASN A 134 1.18 -18.57 -3.01
CA ASN A 134 1.66 -19.11 -4.28
C ASN A 134 1.35 -18.18 -5.46
N LEU A 135 0.18 -17.54 -5.48
CA LEU A 135 -0.16 -16.51 -6.48
C LEU A 135 0.79 -15.32 -6.39
N MET A 136 1.05 -14.81 -5.18
CA MET A 136 2.01 -13.72 -4.98
C MET A 136 3.44 -14.12 -5.39
N LYS A 137 3.89 -15.34 -5.04
CA LYS A 137 5.21 -15.85 -5.46
C LYS A 137 5.31 -15.97 -6.98
N LYS A 138 4.24 -16.43 -7.63
CA LYS A 138 4.21 -16.53 -9.09
C LYS A 138 4.33 -15.15 -9.74
N ALA A 139 3.60 -14.15 -9.23
CA ALA A 139 3.68 -12.78 -9.72
C ALA A 139 5.04 -12.13 -9.44
N TRP A 140 5.65 -12.44 -8.28
CA TRP A 140 6.99 -11.98 -7.94
C TRP A 140 8.05 -12.61 -8.84
N GLY A 141 7.90 -13.88 -9.22
CA GLY A 141 8.87 -14.57 -10.06
C GLY A 141 10.13 -14.96 -9.29
N ASN A 142 11.26 -14.99 -9.99
CA ASN A 142 12.53 -15.42 -9.42
C ASN A 142 13.26 -14.27 -8.73
N ILE A 143 13.65 -14.45 -7.47
CA ILE A 143 14.35 -13.43 -6.68
C ILE A 143 15.68 -13.00 -7.29
N GLU A 144 16.37 -13.90 -8.01
CA GLU A 144 17.67 -13.60 -8.65
C GLU A 144 17.52 -12.63 -9.83
N ASP A 145 16.32 -12.53 -10.42
CA ASP A 145 16.00 -11.57 -11.48
C ASP A 145 15.58 -10.21 -10.91
N ARG A 146 15.50 -10.09 -9.57
CA ARG A 146 15.09 -8.89 -8.82
C ARG A 146 16.18 -8.38 -7.85
N PRO A 147 17.39 -8.07 -8.34
CA PRO A 147 18.51 -7.68 -7.47
C PRO A 147 18.45 -6.23 -6.98
N LEU A 148 17.46 -5.41 -7.39
CA LEU A 148 17.36 -4.00 -6.98
C LEU A 148 16.14 -3.71 -6.10
N GLU A 149 15.20 -4.63 -6.07
CA GLU A 149 13.92 -4.54 -5.40
C GLU A 149 14.08 -4.64 -3.88
N GLU A 150 13.25 -3.90 -3.16
CA GLU A 150 13.31 -3.81 -1.70
C GLU A 150 12.02 -4.37 -1.08
N VAL A 151 12.16 -5.30 -0.14
CA VAL A 151 11.02 -5.86 0.61
C VAL A 151 10.95 -5.26 2.01
N SER A 152 9.84 -4.63 2.37
CA SER A 152 9.59 -4.16 3.73
C SER A 152 8.59 -5.06 4.44
N VAL A 153 8.89 -5.48 5.67
CA VAL A 153 7.95 -6.23 6.50
C VAL A 153 7.70 -5.49 7.80
N ILE A 154 6.42 -5.24 8.09
CA ILE A 154 5.93 -4.56 9.28
C ILE A 154 5.09 -5.56 10.08
N ASP A 155 5.65 -6.12 11.15
CA ASP A 155 4.98 -7.15 11.96
C ASP A 155 5.50 -7.14 13.40
N ILE A 156 4.69 -7.63 14.34
CA ILE A 156 5.02 -7.69 15.77
C ILE A 156 5.81 -8.93 16.17
N ILE A 157 5.96 -9.90 15.25
CA ILE A 157 6.73 -11.14 15.48
C ILE A 157 8.24 -10.85 15.63
N ASP A 158 9.08 -11.87 15.72
CA ASP A 158 10.53 -11.72 15.66
C ASP A 158 11.04 -11.81 14.20
N GLU A 159 12.22 -11.25 13.95
CA GLU A 159 12.82 -11.17 12.62
C GLU A 159 13.14 -12.56 12.04
N GLU A 160 13.54 -13.53 12.86
CA GLU A 160 13.84 -14.90 12.39
C GLU A 160 12.57 -15.59 11.87
N THR A 161 11.46 -15.48 12.60
CA THR A 161 10.14 -15.99 12.16
C THR A 161 9.67 -15.30 10.89
N MET A 162 9.85 -13.98 10.80
CA MET A 162 9.52 -13.20 9.61
C MET A 162 10.31 -13.68 8.40
N LEU A 163 11.64 -13.80 8.53
CA LEU A 163 12.52 -14.27 7.46
C LEU A 163 12.15 -15.67 6.99
N ASN A 164 11.86 -16.58 7.91
CA ASN A 164 11.42 -17.93 7.57
C ASN A 164 10.11 -17.94 6.74
N THR A 165 9.24 -16.97 6.97
CA THR A 165 7.94 -16.84 6.28
C THR A 165 8.11 -16.20 4.90
N TRP A 166 8.93 -15.16 4.80
CA TRP A 166 9.00 -14.26 3.63
C TRP A 166 10.28 -14.37 2.79
N LYS A 167 11.23 -15.24 3.16
CA LYS A 167 12.52 -15.43 2.44
C LYS A 167 12.39 -15.61 0.94
N ASP A 168 11.31 -16.23 0.46
CA ASP A 168 11.12 -16.51 -0.97
C ASP A 168 10.78 -15.24 -1.79
N PHE A 169 10.58 -14.10 -1.12
CA PHE A 169 10.40 -12.78 -1.75
C PHE A 169 11.65 -11.90 -1.60
N ILE A 170 12.56 -12.23 -0.68
CA ILE A 170 13.68 -11.37 -0.29
C ILE A 170 14.92 -11.79 -1.08
N HIS A 171 15.42 -10.91 -1.95
CA HIS A 171 16.70 -11.12 -2.59
C HIS A 171 17.85 -10.77 -1.63
N SER A 172 18.58 -11.81 -1.19
CA SER A 172 19.77 -11.71 -0.33
C SER A 172 19.54 -10.91 0.97
N HIS A 173 19.81 -9.61 0.96
CA HIS A 173 19.77 -8.70 2.11
C HIS A 173 18.91 -7.45 1.83
N HIS A 174 18.13 -7.45 0.74
CA HIS A 174 17.32 -6.32 0.29
C HIS A 174 15.96 -6.34 1.00
N TYR A 175 16.01 -6.17 2.32
CA TYR A 175 14.82 -6.05 3.12
C TYR A 175 14.96 -5.10 4.30
N ARG A 176 13.82 -4.60 4.75
CA ARG A 176 13.67 -3.85 5.99
C ARG A 176 12.62 -4.48 6.88
N TYR A 177 13.02 -4.88 8.08
CA TYR A 177 12.11 -5.32 9.13
C TYR A 177 11.76 -4.18 10.09
N SER A 178 10.51 -4.10 10.55
CA SER A 178 10.06 -3.07 11.51
C SER A 178 8.91 -3.59 12.38
N ASN A 179 9.02 -3.40 13.70
CA ASN A 179 7.99 -3.84 14.65
C ASN A 179 6.88 -2.81 14.86
N SER A 180 7.00 -1.64 14.24
CA SER A 180 6.02 -0.56 14.29
C SER A 180 5.87 0.06 12.91
N PHE A 181 4.66 0.51 12.58
CA PHE A 181 4.40 1.29 11.38
C PHE A 181 5.30 2.52 11.30
N PHE A 182 5.53 3.22 12.43
CA PHE A 182 6.31 4.46 12.47
C PHE A 182 7.82 4.27 12.21
N ASP A 183 8.31 3.03 12.28
CA ASP A 183 9.70 2.67 11.95
C ASP A 183 9.91 2.24 10.48
N SER A 184 8.80 2.04 9.76
CA SER A 184 8.78 1.58 8.37
C SER A 184 9.16 2.68 7.37
N TYR A 185 9.43 2.29 6.12
CA TYR A 185 9.62 3.25 5.03
C TYR A 185 8.38 4.12 4.80
N LEU A 186 7.18 3.54 4.90
CA LEU A 186 5.91 4.24 4.67
C LEU A 186 5.73 5.43 5.62
N ALA A 187 6.10 5.25 6.89
CA ALA A 187 6.02 6.34 7.86
C ALA A 187 7.20 7.30 7.80
N LYS A 188 8.42 6.81 7.50
CA LYS A 188 9.62 7.66 7.44
C LYS A 188 9.65 8.55 6.21
N PHE A 189 9.18 8.03 5.08
CA PHE A 189 9.25 8.67 3.77
C PHE A 189 7.89 8.66 3.05
N PRO A 190 6.80 9.12 3.70
CA PRO A 190 5.47 9.02 3.10
C PRO A 190 5.44 9.75 1.76
N ARG A 191 4.82 9.10 0.78
CA ARG A 191 4.67 9.52 -0.62
C ARG A 191 5.96 9.55 -1.44
N ARG A 192 7.12 9.24 -0.86
CA ARG A 192 8.44 9.31 -1.51
C ARG A 192 9.33 8.10 -1.20
N THR A 193 8.74 6.95 -0.87
CA THR A 193 9.48 5.74 -0.44
C THR A 193 10.44 5.25 -1.51
N CYS A 194 9.93 5.00 -2.73
CA CYS A 194 10.74 4.54 -3.86
C CYS A 194 11.86 5.53 -4.20
N GLU A 195 11.55 6.82 -4.26
CA GLU A 195 12.50 7.89 -4.56
C GLU A 195 13.62 7.96 -3.52
N THR A 196 13.25 7.83 -2.24
CA THR A 196 14.21 7.90 -1.13
C THR A 196 15.11 6.67 -1.10
N VAL A 197 14.53 5.47 -1.28
CA VAL A 197 15.28 4.20 -1.35
C VAL A 197 16.24 4.19 -2.54
N PHE A 198 15.75 4.56 -3.73
CA PHE A 198 16.58 4.67 -4.93
C PHE A 198 17.72 5.68 -4.76
N ALA A 199 17.44 6.90 -4.28
CA ALA A 199 18.49 7.90 -4.10
C ALA A 199 19.51 7.48 -3.02
N THR A 200 19.06 6.83 -1.95
CA THR A 200 19.96 6.36 -0.88
C THR A 200 20.89 5.27 -1.38
N PHE A 201 20.35 4.21 -1.99
CA PHE A 201 21.15 3.03 -2.35
C PHE A 201 21.82 3.13 -3.72
N SER A 202 21.20 3.78 -4.70
CA SER A 202 21.74 3.89 -6.06
C SER A 202 22.54 5.16 -6.31
N LEU A 203 22.26 6.25 -5.58
CA LEU A 203 22.91 7.55 -5.79
C LEU A 203 23.77 8.00 -4.59
N ASN A 204 23.81 7.23 -3.50
CA ASN A 204 24.53 7.56 -2.25
C ASN A 204 24.10 8.91 -1.63
N VAL A 205 22.82 9.26 -1.74
CA VAL A 205 22.26 10.47 -1.14
C VAL A 205 21.72 10.13 0.25
N PRO A 206 22.23 10.72 1.35
CA PRO A 206 21.72 10.44 2.68
C PRO A 206 20.24 10.80 2.82
N SER A 207 19.51 10.00 3.60
CA SER A 207 18.11 10.25 3.94
C SER A 207 17.88 10.53 5.42
N ASP A 208 16.89 11.36 5.74
CA ASP A 208 16.47 11.73 7.09
C ASP A 208 15.02 11.30 7.35
N GLY A 209 14.88 10.08 7.90
CA GLY A 209 13.59 9.51 8.27
C GLY A 209 12.94 10.17 9.49
N SER A 210 13.64 11.06 10.20
CA SER A 210 13.05 11.79 11.33
C SER A 210 12.00 12.81 10.87
N ARG A 211 11.95 13.12 9.57
CA ARG A 211 10.99 14.05 8.97
C ARG A 211 9.67 13.40 8.55
N GLY A 212 9.47 12.10 8.78
CA GLY A 212 8.25 11.39 8.44
C GLY A 212 7.07 11.61 9.39
N PHE A 213 6.01 10.80 9.23
CA PHE A 213 4.84 10.78 10.12
C PHE A 213 5.21 10.50 11.57
N LYS A 214 4.39 11.02 12.50
CA LYS A 214 4.53 10.83 13.95
C LYS A 214 3.24 10.27 14.57
N GLU A 215 3.39 9.53 15.65
CA GLU A 215 2.29 8.89 16.38
C GLU A 215 1.22 9.87 16.87
N ASN A 216 1.62 11.10 17.20
CA ASN A 216 0.75 12.13 17.76
C ASN A 216 0.15 13.09 16.72
N PHE A 217 0.25 12.77 15.43
CA PHE A 217 -0.34 13.60 14.37
C PHE A 217 -1.87 13.57 14.43
N ASN A 218 -2.48 14.75 14.55
CA ASN A 218 -3.91 14.95 14.31
C ASN A 218 -4.15 15.34 12.83
N TRP A 219 -5.42 15.48 12.43
CA TRP A 219 -5.77 15.79 11.04
C TRP A 219 -5.17 17.10 10.51
N ASP A 220 -5.07 18.14 11.34
CA ASP A 220 -4.54 19.42 10.90
C ASP A 220 -3.02 19.33 10.69
N MET A 221 -2.32 18.65 11.61
CA MET A 221 -0.89 18.34 11.46
C MET A 221 -0.61 17.51 10.20
N ILE A 222 -1.46 16.51 9.90
CA ILE A 222 -1.32 15.71 8.68
C ILE A 222 -1.47 16.57 7.42
N LYS A 223 -2.50 17.43 7.37
CA LYS A 223 -2.74 18.29 6.21
C LYS A 223 -1.61 19.29 6.02
N GLU A 224 -1.15 19.92 7.09
CA GLU A 224 -0.01 20.84 7.06
C GLU A 224 1.25 20.11 6.58
N PHE A 225 1.54 18.94 7.16
CA PHE A 225 2.70 18.13 6.80
C PHE A 225 2.73 17.72 5.32
N LEU A 226 1.57 17.36 4.76
CA LEU A 226 1.45 16.91 3.36
C LEU A 226 1.38 18.06 2.35
N SER A 227 1.06 19.27 2.78
CA SER A 227 0.68 20.39 1.90
C SER A 227 1.64 20.62 0.73
N ASP A 228 2.93 20.83 1.01
CA ASP A 228 3.96 21.09 -0.01
C ASP A 228 4.08 19.94 -1.02
N MET A 229 4.05 18.68 -0.54
CA MET A 229 4.14 17.50 -1.42
C MET A 229 2.90 17.35 -2.29
N LEU A 230 1.72 17.68 -1.79
CA LEU A 230 0.48 17.62 -2.55
C LEU A 230 0.43 18.71 -3.63
N VAL A 231 0.95 19.91 -3.36
CA VAL A 231 1.10 20.97 -4.37
C VAL A 231 2.08 20.53 -5.46
N GLU A 232 3.26 20.01 -5.08
CA GLU A 232 4.25 19.48 -6.03
C GLU A 232 3.65 18.40 -6.93
N GLU A 233 2.90 17.46 -6.35
CA GLU A 233 2.26 16.38 -7.11
C GLU A 233 1.21 16.92 -8.09
N GLN A 234 0.41 17.91 -7.69
CA GLN A 234 -0.57 18.53 -8.59
C GLN A 234 0.12 19.18 -9.78
N GLU A 235 1.21 19.92 -9.55
CA GLU A 235 2.01 20.56 -10.60
C GLU A 235 2.66 19.52 -11.54
N ASN A 236 3.02 18.35 -11.01
CA ASN A 236 3.70 17.27 -11.73
C ASN A 236 2.76 16.12 -12.16
N LYS A 237 1.45 16.36 -12.26
CA LYS A 237 0.43 15.37 -12.71
C LYS A 237 0.46 14.06 -11.90
N GLY A 238 0.58 14.17 -10.59
CA GLY A 238 0.61 13.07 -9.62
C GLY A 238 1.98 12.44 -9.40
N LYS A 239 3.02 12.90 -10.11
CA LYS A 239 4.38 12.34 -10.00
C LYS A 239 5.20 13.05 -8.93
N SER A 240 6.02 12.28 -8.24
CA SER A 240 7.01 12.68 -7.25
C SER A 240 8.35 13.05 -7.89
N ASN A 241 9.07 13.97 -7.26
CA ASN A 241 10.45 14.31 -7.62
C ASN A 241 11.48 13.61 -6.70
N LEU A 242 12.68 13.37 -7.21
CA LEU A 242 13.85 12.96 -6.41
C LEU A 242 14.33 14.06 -5.45
N LYS A 243 13.95 15.33 -5.69
CA LYS A 243 14.11 16.39 -4.69
C LYS A 243 13.01 16.26 -3.62
N SER A 244 13.22 15.35 -2.69
CA SER A 244 12.34 15.14 -1.53
C SER A 244 12.92 15.78 -0.28
N ARG A 245 12.06 16.26 0.62
CA ARG A 245 12.45 16.76 1.96
C ARG A 245 13.17 15.71 2.81
N TYR A 246 13.04 14.43 2.46
CA TYR A 246 13.69 13.32 3.15
C TYR A 246 15.12 13.08 2.69
N LEU A 247 15.56 13.68 1.57
CA LEU A 247 16.89 13.52 1.01
C LEU A 247 17.74 14.74 1.32
N VAL A 248 18.98 14.51 1.76
CA VAL A 248 19.93 15.56 2.13
C VAL A 248 20.97 15.67 1.02
N TRP A 249 20.78 16.66 0.14
CA TRP A 249 21.73 16.94 -0.93
C TRP A 249 22.86 17.83 -0.40
N GLY A 250 24.08 17.66 -0.92
CA GLY A 250 25.29 18.31 -0.38
C GLY A 250 25.26 19.86 -0.34
N GLU A 251 24.32 20.51 -1.02
CA GLU A 251 24.12 21.97 -0.95
C GLU A 251 23.44 22.43 0.35
N ASP A 252 22.73 21.53 1.06
CA ASP A 252 22.00 21.83 2.31
C ASP A 252 22.87 21.73 3.57
N VAL A 253 24.12 21.24 3.45
CA VAL A 253 25.04 21.01 4.59
C VAL A 253 25.83 22.27 4.97
N ASN A 254 25.74 23.34 4.17
CA ASN A 254 26.49 24.59 4.34
C ASN A 254 25.60 25.83 4.62
N LYS A 255 24.34 25.64 5.03
CA LYS A 255 23.46 26.69 5.56
C LYS A 255 23.10 26.38 7.00
#